data_AF-A0AAU3QYB6-F1
#
_entry.id   AF-A0AAU3QYB6-F1
#
_cell.length_a   1.000
_cell.length_b   1.000
_cell.length_c   1.000
_cell.angle_alpha   90.00
_cell.angle_beta   90.00
_cell.angle_gamma   90.00
#
_symmetry.space_group_name_H-M   'P 1'
#
loop_
_entity.id
_entity.type
_entity.pdbx_description
1 polymer ?
#
loop_
_entity_poly.entity_id
_entity_poly.type
_entity_poly.pdbx_seq_one_letter_code
_entity_poly.pdbx_strand_id
1 'polypeptide(L)'
;MQESRTGRQLTLSCGAQRAVVVELGAALRSYSVGERAVVYGFAAQDRIIAGRGQILVPWPNRIRDGRYRWDAQDLQLPLTEPAGGNAIHGLLRWTSWQVVEASNSRVVLDASLWPQPGYPFHLHVRAQYALGEGGLEVTVTARNLDESAAPYGFGQHPYVTAGTAVVDQSVLTVPARTWLRTDERGLPVAAEPVAGTPYDLRTPQAVGARRLDTPFADLDRDTDGRAVVRLAHPSGSFGTDVWLGEGADYVQLYTGDALPPGERRRAIAVEPMTCPPDAFRSGTALVSLSPGERHTVRWGITPWGE
;
A
#
# COMPACT_ATOMS: atom_id res chain seq x y z
N MET A 1 -1.51 -32.18 -5.47
CA MET A 1 -0.95 -30.82 -5.62
C MET A 1 -1.39 -30.05 -4.39
N GLN A 2 -0.47 -29.50 -3.59
CA GLN A 2 -0.85 -28.79 -2.36
C GLN A 2 -1.49 -27.45 -2.73
N GLU A 3 -2.69 -27.19 -2.21
CA GLU A 3 -3.36 -25.89 -2.39
C GLU A 3 -2.50 -24.77 -1.78
N SER A 4 -2.44 -23.62 -2.47
CA SER A 4 -1.68 -22.47 -1.98
C SER A 4 -2.30 -21.93 -0.68
N ARG A 5 -1.44 -21.50 0.24
CA ARG A 5 -1.83 -20.85 1.50
C ARG A 5 -2.46 -19.47 1.34
N THR A 6 -2.56 -18.96 0.11
CA THR A 6 -3.13 -17.64 -0.22
C THR A 6 -4.27 -17.71 -1.25
N GLY A 7 -4.81 -18.91 -1.49
CA GLY A 7 -5.87 -19.14 -2.47
C GLY A 7 -5.36 -19.16 -3.91
N ARG A 8 -6.25 -18.90 -4.86
CA ARG A 8 -5.93 -18.93 -6.29
C ARG A 8 -4.83 -17.93 -6.63
N GLN A 9 -3.94 -18.36 -7.52
CA GLN A 9 -2.81 -17.58 -8.04
C GLN A 9 -3.19 -17.05 -9.42
N LEU A 10 -3.51 -15.77 -9.52
CA LEU A 10 -4.04 -15.13 -10.71
C LEU A 10 -2.89 -14.43 -11.46
N THR A 11 -2.44 -15.05 -12.54
CA THR A 11 -1.28 -14.57 -13.31
C THR A 11 -1.72 -13.61 -14.41
N LEU A 12 -1.10 -12.43 -14.42
CA LEU A 12 -1.13 -11.43 -15.48
C LEU A 12 0.17 -11.50 -16.29
N SER A 13 0.11 -11.25 -17.58
CA SER A 13 1.23 -11.23 -18.51
C SER A 13 1.05 -10.20 -19.62
N CYS A 14 2.11 -9.46 -19.94
CA CYS A 14 2.20 -8.56 -21.08
C CYS A 14 3.66 -8.54 -21.58
N GLY A 15 3.94 -9.12 -22.75
CA GLY A 15 5.32 -9.31 -23.21
C GLY A 15 6.16 -10.11 -22.19
N ALA A 16 7.30 -9.56 -21.79
CA ALA A 16 8.18 -10.15 -20.76
C ALA A 16 7.68 -9.92 -19.32
N GLN A 17 6.65 -9.09 -19.12
CA GLN A 17 6.12 -8.76 -17.82
C GLN A 17 5.22 -9.87 -17.29
N ARG A 18 5.36 -10.22 -16.01
CA ARG A 18 4.45 -11.14 -15.31
C ARG A 18 4.15 -10.64 -13.90
N ALA A 19 2.87 -10.55 -13.56
CA ALA A 19 2.42 -10.24 -12.20
C ALA A 19 1.51 -11.35 -11.68
N VAL A 20 1.49 -11.57 -10.37
CA VAL A 20 0.59 -12.53 -9.72
C VAL A 20 -0.15 -11.86 -8.58
N VAL A 21 -1.48 -11.94 -8.65
CA VAL A 21 -2.40 -11.51 -7.60
C VAL A 21 -3.00 -12.75 -6.94
N VAL A 22 -3.26 -12.70 -5.63
CA VAL A 22 -3.84 -13.84 -4.88
C VAL A 22 -5.17 -13.46 -4.25
N GLU A 23 -6.04 -14.44 -4.02
CA GLU A 23 -7.37 -14.21 -3.42
C GLU A 23 -7.29 -13.62 -2.01
N LEU A 24 -6.35 -14.10 -1.19
CA LEU A 24 -6.19 -13.60 0.18
C LEU A 24 -5.72 -12.14 0.17
N GLY A 25 -6.57 -11.25 0.68
CA GLY A 25 -6.31 -9.81 0.76
C GLY A 25 -6.17 -9.12 -0.60
N ALA A 26 -6.59 -9.79 -1.68
CA ALA A 26 -6.33 -9.38 -3.07
C ALA A 26 -4.85 -9.02 -3.29
N ALA A 27 -3.91 -9.74 -2.65
CA ALA A 27 -2.54 -9.26 -2.53
C ALA A 27 -1.75 -9.37 -3.85
N LEU A 28 -0.97 -8.34 -4.18
CA LEU A 28 0.04 -8.40 -5.24
C LEU A 28 1.24 -9.21 -4.75
N ARG A 29 1.29 -10.50 -5.10
CA ARG A 29 2.31 -11.43 -4.62
C ARG A 29 3.65 -11.28 -5.33
N SER A 30 3.65 -11.02 -6.63
CA SER A 30 4.90 -10.87 -7.39
C SER A 30 4.68 -10.04 -8.64
N TYR A 31 5.74 -9.38 -9.08
CA TYR A 31 5.80 -8.70 -10.37
C TYR A 31 7.25 -8.74 -10.87
N SER A 32 7.46 -9.16 -12.12
CA SER A 32 8.77 -9.23 -12.77
C SER A 32 8.72 -8.80 -14.23
N VAL A 33 9.88 -8.44 -14.77
CA VAL A 33 10.13 -8.26 -16.21
C VAL A 33 11.27 -9.22 -16.59
N GLY A 34 10.96 -10.26 -17.36
CA GLY A 34 11.91 -11.36 -17.57
C GLY A 34 12.33 -11.98 -16.24
N GLU A 35 13.64 -12.02 -15.98
CA GLU A 35 14.23 -12.52 -14.73
C GLU A 35 14.32 -11.45 -13.63
N ARG A 36 14.11 -10.17 -13.97
CA ARG A 36 14.23 -9.06 -13.02
C ARG A 36 12.98 -8.94 -12.16
N ALA A 37 13.14 -9.10 -10.85
CA ALA A 37 12.08 -8.82 -9.89
C ALA A 37 11.81 -7.31 -9.82
N VAL A 38 10.53 -6.93 -9.86
CA VAL A 38 10.04 -5.56 -9.66
C VAL A 38 9.40 -5.46 -8.27
N VAL A 39 8.57 -6.45 -7.92
CA VAL A 39 7.99 -6.61 -6.57
C VAL A 39 8.64 -7.79 -5.87
N TYR A 40 9.17 -7.53 -4.68
CA TYR A 40 9.69 -8.53 -3.74
C TYR A 40 8.57 -8.95 -2.78
N GLY A 41 7.73 -9.87 -3.23
CA GLY A 41 6.65 -10.43 -2.40
C GLY A 41 7.05 -11.71 -1.69
N PHE A 42 6.40 -12.84 -2.01
CA PHE A 42 6.56 -14.10 -1.26
C PHE A 42 6.31 -15.34 -2.15
N ALA A 43 6.83 -16.50 -1.71
CA ALA A 43 6.63 -17.76 -2.46
C ALA A 43 5.18 -18.23 -2.38
N ALA A 44 4.72 -19.01 -3.36
CA ALA A 44 3.32 -19.42 -3.49
C ALA A 44 2.79 -20.23 -2.28
N GLN A 45 3.69 -20.85 -1.52
CA GLN A 45 3.39 -21.68 -0.35
C GLN A 45 3.74 -21.00 0.98
N ASP A 46 4.22 -19.76 0.95
CA ASP A 46 4.49 -19.00 2.16
C ASP A 46 3.22 -18.32 2.68
N ARG A 47 3.24 -18.00 3.98
CA ARG A 47 2.28 -17.05 4.54
C ARG A 47 2.71 -15.63 4.17
N ILE A 48 1.74 -14.73 4.06
CA ILE A 48 2.03 -13.30 3.95
C ILE A 48 2.62 -12.82 5.28
N ILE A 49 3.71 -12.07 5.23
CA ILE A 49 4.29 -11.37 6.38
C ILE A 49 4.35 -9.87 6.06
N ALA A 50 4.29 -9.03 7.10
CA ALA A 50 4.48 -7.58 7.00
C ALA A 50 3.65 -6.89 5.89
N GLY A 51 2.38 -7.31 5.71
CA GLY A 51 1.48 -6.64 4.77
C GLY A 51 1.76 -6.89 3.27
N ARG A 52 2.83 -7.63 2.90
CA ARG A 52 3.32 -7.73 1.51
C ARG A 52 2.19 -7.85 0.46
N GLY A 53 2.01 -6.78 -0.31
CA GLY A 53 1.08 -6.69 -1.43
C GLY A 53 -0.39 -6.51 -1.07
N GLN A 54 -0.77 -6.59 0.20
CA GLN A 54 -2.15 -6.59 0.67
C GLN A 54 -2.81 -5.20 0.59
N ILE A 55 -4.11 -5.19 0.32
CA ILE A 55 -4.97 -4.01 0.42
C ILE A 55 -5.35 -3.75 1.88
N LEU A 56 -5.24 -2.48 2.30
CA LEU A 56 -5.42 -1.98 3.66
C LEU A 56 -6.69 -1.12 3.70
N VAL A 57 -7.82 -1.76 3.99
CA VAL A 57 -9.15 -1.14 3.99
C VAL A 57 -9.93 -1.66 5.19
N PRO A 58 -10.66 -0.82 5.95
CA PRO A 58 -11.02 0.58 5.65
C PRO A 58 -10.12 1.64 6.27
N TRP A 59 -8.90 1.29 6.69
CA TRP A 59 -7.87 2.27 7.01
C TRP A 59 -6.49 1.74 6.63
N PRO A 60 -5.61 2.60 6.08
CA PRO A 60 -4.20 2.30 6.01
C PRO A 60 -3.57 2.48 7.40
N ASN A 61 -2.39 1.87 7.58
CA ASN A 61 -1.56 2.07 8.77
C ASN A 61 -2.35 1.91 10.10
N ARG A 62 -2.00 2.68 11.15
CA ARG A 62 -2.46 2.49 12.54
C ARG A 62 -3.66 3.36 12.90
N ILE A 63 -4.44 2.90 13.86
CA ILE A 63 -5.39 3.68 14.67
C ILE A 63 -4.99 3.51 16.14
N ARG A 64 -4.68 4.62 16.80
CA ARG A 64 -4.23 4.66 18.20
C ARG A 64 -5.27 4.02 19.11
N ASP A 65 -4.84 3.03 19.89
CA ASP A 65 -5.66 2.31 20.87
C ASP A 65 -6.90 1.61 20.25
N GLY A 66 -6.97 1.53 18.92
CA GLY A 66 -8.15 1.07 18.19
C GLY A 66 -9.39 1.92 18.44
N ARG A 67 -9.28 3.15 18.97
CA ARG A 67 -10.42 3.97 19.37
C ARG A 67 -10.64 5.11 18.40
N TYR A 68 -11.87 5.39 18.04
CA TYR A 68 -12.23 6.57 17.26
C TYR A 68 -13.66 6.98 17.54
N ARG A 69 -14.01 8.20 17.13
CA ARG A 69 -15.37 8.73 17.26
C ARG A 69 -15.93 9.02 15.87
N TRP A 70 -17.10 8.50 15.57
CA TRP A 70 -17.79 8.72 14.31
C TRP A 70 -19.27 8.93 14.56
N ASP A 71 -19.85 9.96 13.94
CA ASP A 71 -21.27 10.33 14.10
C ASP A 71 -21.74 10.30 15.57
N ALA A 72 -20.98 10.98 16.44
CA ALA A 72 -21.20 11.05 17.88
C ALA A 72 -21.15 9.71 18.65
N GLN A 73 -20.70 8.62 18.03
CA GLN A 73 -20.50 7.32 18.67
C GLN A 73 -19.01 7.05 18.90
N ASP A 74 -18.67 6.56 20.09
CA ASP A 74 -17.32 6.09 20.39
C ASP A 74 -17.22 4.61 20.01
N LEU A 75 -16.26 4.28 19.15
CA LEU A 75 -16.07 2.96 18.57
C LEU A 75 -14.71 2.38 18.97
N GLN A 76 -14.67 1.06 19.18
CA GLN A 76 -13.47 0.32 19.59
C GLN A 76 -13.20 -0.85 18.64
N LEU A 77 -12.12 -0.75 17.89
CA LEU A 77 -11.57 -1.78 17.02
C LEU A 77 -10.75 -2.80 17.83
N PRO A 78 -10.68 -4.07 17.36
CA PRO A 78 -9.70 -5.02 17.85
C PRO A 78 -8.26 -4.50 17.64
N LEU A 79 -7.39 -4.72 18.64
CA LEU A 79 -5.97 -4.40 18.52
C LEU A 79 -5.26 -5.50 17.73
N THR A 80 -5.02 -5.24 16.44
CA THR A 80 -4.33 -6.16 15.52
C THR A 80 -2.81 -5.98 15.53
N GLU A 81 -2.30 -4.96 16.23
CA GLU A 81 -0.91 -4.79 16.63
C GLU A 81 -0.83 -4.68 18.18
N PRO A 82 -0.98 -5.79 18.93
CA PRO A 82 -1.10 -5.74 20.39
C PRO A 82 0.10 -5.10 21.10
N ALA A 83 1.32 -5.35 20.61
CA ALA A 83 2.54 -4.80 21.20
C ALA A 83 2.63 -3.26 21.09
N GLY A 84 2.08 -2.69 20.01
CA GLY A 84 1.99 -1.23 19.82
C GLY A 84 0.69 -0.62 20.36
N GLY A 85 -0.24 -1.44 20.84
CA GLY A 85 -1.56 -1.01 21.30
C GLY A 85 -2.40 -0.39 20.18
N ASN A 86 -2.28 -0.86 18.93
CA ASN A 86 -2.96 -0.25 17.78
C ASN A 86 -3.85 -1.24 17.03
N ALA A 87 -4.88 -0.71 16.35
CA ALA A 87 -5.51 -1.41 15.23
C ALA A 87 -4.77 -1.02 13.95
N ILE A 88 -4.24 -1.99 13.20
CA ILE A 88 -3.40 -1.73 12.03
C ILE A 88 -3.93 -2.42 10.77
N HIS A 89 -3.89 -1.67 9.65
CA HIS A 89 -4.08 -2.16 8.28
C HIS A 89 -5.47 -2.74 7.97
N GLY A 90 -6.51 -2.10 8.48
CA GLY A 90 -7.87 -2.41 8.12
C GLY A 90 -8.30 -3.84 8.46
N LEU A 91 -9.31 -4.29 7.72
CA LEU A 91 -10.10 -5.48 8.00
C LEU A 91 -10.10 -6.48 6.85
N LEU A 92 -9.73 -6.05 5.63
CA LEU A 92 -9.80 -6.88 4.43
C LEU A 92 -8.51 -7.61 4.06
N ARG A 93 -7.37 -7.30 4.69
CA ARG A 93 -6.08 -7.91 4.33
C ARG A 93 -6.01 -9.41 4.55
N TRP A 94 -6.80 -9.94 5.50
CA TRP A 94 -6.87 -11.39 5.80
C TRP A 94 -8.16 -12.05 5.32
N THR A 95 -8.95 -11.35 4.50
CA THR A 95 -10.19 -11.85 3.95
C THR A 95 -9.93 -12.47 2.58
N SER A 96 -10.63 -13.55 2.23
CA SER A 96 -10.61 -14.05 0.85
C SER A 96 -11.47 -13.15 -0.04
N TRP A 97 -10.90 -12.68 -1.14
CA TRP A 97 -11.62 -11.88 -2.13
C TRP A 97 -12.15 -12.79 -3.23
N GLN A 98 -13.38 -12.52 -3.68
CA GLN A 98 -13.96 -13.26 -4.79
C GLN A 98 -13.41 -12.77 -6.13
N VAL A 99 -12.90 -13.69 -6.94
CA VAL A 99 -12.47 -13.40 -8.30
C VAL A 99 -13.70 -13.22 -9.20
N VAL A 100 -13.89 -12.01 -9.70
CA VAL A 100 -14.99 -11.65 -10.61
C VAL A 100 -14.56 -11.83 -12.06
N GLU A 101 -13.31 -11.49 -12.36
CA GLU A 101 -12.73 -11.61 -13.69
C GLU A 101 -11.26 -12.00 -13.58
N ALA A 102 -10.82 -12.88 -14.47
CA ALA A 102 -9.42 -13.21 -14.64
C ALA A 102 -9.14 -13.47 -16.12
N SER A 103 -8.21 -12.70 -16.67
CA SER A 103 -7.68 -12.81 -18.02
C SER A 103 -6.17 -12.67 -18.00
N ASN A 104 -5.52 -12.78 -19.15
CA ASN A 104 -4.07 -12.65 -19.25
C ASN A 104 -3.56 -11.25 -18.88
N SER A 105 -4.35 -10.18 -19.02
CA SER A 105 -3.88 -8.80 -18.76
C SER A 105 -4.73 -8.05 -17.74
N ARG A 106 -5.80 -8.66 -17.24
CA ARG A 106 -6.68 -8.03 -16.25
C ARG A 106 -7.26 -9.05 -15.26
N VAL A 107 -7.25 -8.67 -13.98
CA VAL A 107 -7.86 -9.41 -12.88
C VAL A 107 -8.74 -8.44 -12.07
N VAL A 108 -9.94 -8.87 -11.72
CA VAL A 108 -10.87 -8.12 -10.85
C VAL A 108 -11.28 -9.01 -9.69
N LEU A 109 -11.13 -8.49 -8.46
CA LEU A 109 -11.60 -9.15 -7.25
C LEU A 109 -12.54 -8.23 -6.48
N ASP A 110 -13.55 -8.83 -5.84
CA ASP A 110 -14.51 -8.15 -4.98
C ASP A 110 -14.44 -8.70 -3.55
N ALA A 111 -14.66 -7.82 -2.57
CA ALA A 111 -14.88 -8.18 -1.18
C ALA A 111 -16.01 -7.35 -0.57
N SER A 112 -16.88 -8.00 0.20
CA SER A 112 -17.79 -7.32 1.11
C SER A 112 -17.13 -7.18 2.47
N LEU A 113 -17.05 -5.95 2.98
CA LEU A 113 -16.75 -5.67 4.37
C LEU A 113 -18.07 -5.55 5.12
N TRP A 114 -18.44 -6.60 5.84
CA TRP A 114 -19.63 -6.61 6.67
C TRP A 114 -19.39 -5.83 7.98
N PRO A 115 -20.46 -5.27 8.59
CA PRO A 115 -20.38 -4.70 9.93
C PRO A 115 -19.76 -5.68 10.92
N GLN A 116 -18.78 -5.22 11.69
CA GLN A 116 -18.05 -6.04 12.65
C GLN A 116 -17.57 -5.21 13.85
N PRO A 117 -17.06 -5.83 14.94
CA PRO A 117 -16.69 -5.10 16.15
C PRO A 117 -15.80 -3.89 15.87
N GLY A 118 -16.28 -2.72 16.31
CA GLY A 118 -15.58 -1.44 16.13
C GLY A 118 -15.71 -0.81 14.74
N TYR A 119 -16.31 -1.46 13.76
CA TYR A 119 -16.58 -0.89 12.43
C TYR A 119 -17.95 -1.37 11.93
N PRO A 120 -19.05 -0.68 12.29
CA PRO A 120 -20.41 -1.15 12.05
C PRO A 120 -20.96 -0.83 10.66
N PHE A 121 -20.10 -0.61 9.66
CA PHE A 121 -20.53 -0.17 8.31
C PHE A 121 -20.37 -1.28 7.28
N HIS A 122 -21.33 -1.36 6.35
CA HIS A 122 -21.27 -2.27 5.22
C HIS A 122 -20.64 -1.61 3.98
N LEU A 123 -19.45 -2.06 3.58
CA LEU A 123 -18.82 -1.62 2.32
C LEU A 123 -18.68 -2.77 1.33
N HIS A 124 -18.73 -2.44 0.04
CA HIS A 124 -18.25 -3.31 -1.04
C HIS A 124 -16.99 -2.69 -1.64
N VAL A 125 -15.96 -3.52 -1.84
CA VAL A 125 -14.66 -3.08 -2.35
C VAL A 125 -14.30 -3.93 -3.55
N ARG A 126 -13.97 -3.26 -4.66
CA ARG A 126 -13.50 -3.88 -5.90
C ARG A 126 -12.06 -3.47 -6.15
N ALA A 127 -11.18 -4.45 -6.34
CA ALA A 127 -9.80 -4.26 -6.75
C ALA A 127 -9.61 -4.77 -8.18
N GLN A 128 -9.11 -3.90 -9.05
CA GLN A 128 -8.74 -4.23 -10.42
C GLN A 128 -7.23 -4.10 -10.57
N TYR A 129 -6.61 -5.14 -11.11
CA TYR A 129 -5.22 -5.17 -11.54
C TYR A 129 -5.19 -5.29 -13.06
N ALA A 130 -4.54 -4.34 -13.74
CA ALA A 130 -4.37 -4.34 -15.19
C ALA A 130 -2.88 -4.24 -15.54
N LEU A 131 -2.38 -5.17 -16.36
CA LEU A 131 -0.99 -5.19 -16.79
C LEU A 131 -0.91 -4.85 -18.28
N GLY A 132 -0.19 -3.79 -18.61
CA GLY A 132 0.04 -3.34 -19.98
C GLY A 132 1.52 -3.02 -20.24
N GLU A 133 1.81 -2.46 -21.41
CA GLU A 133 3.18 -2.13 -21.81
C GLU A 133 3.86 -1.15 -20.82
N GLY A 134 3.11 -0.18 -20.30
CA GLY A 134 3.58 0.81 -19.31
C GLY A 134 3.68 0.29 -17.87
N GLY A 135 3.36 -0.98 -17.62
CA GLY A 135 3.45 -1.61 -16.31
C GLY A 135 2.10 -2.02 -15.71
N LEU A 136 2.10 -2.22 -14.39
CA LEU A 136 0.92 -2.62 -13.63
C LEU A 136 0.16 -1.40 -13.14
N GLU A 137 -1.12 -1.32 -13.45
CA GLU A 137 -2.08 -0.37 -12.85
C GLU A 137 -3.00 -1.11 -11.88
N VAL A 138 -3.28 -0.45 -10.75
CA VAL A 138 -4.22 -0.90 -9.74
C VAL A 138 -5.28 0.18 -9.53
N THR A 139 -6.54 -0.20 -9.71
CA THR A 139 -7.70 0.64 -9.40
C THR A 139 -8.50 -0.02 -8.29
N VAL A 140 -8.75 0.69 -7.20
CA VAL A 140 -9.58 0.20 -6.08
C VAL A 140 -10.75 1.13 -5.88
N THR A 141 -11.96 0.59 -5.92
CA THR A 141 -13.19 1.34 -5.66
C THR A 141 -13.90 0.76 -4.45
N ALA A 142 -14.11 1.59 -3.44
CA ALA A 142 -15.02 1.27 -2.33
C ALA A 142 -16.38 1.92 -2.57
N ARG A 143 -17.45 1.20 -2.26
CA ARG A 143 -18.82 1.68 -2.27
C ARG A 143 -19.44 1.45 -0.91
N ASN A 144 -20.07 2.48 -0.37
CA ASN A 144 -20.88 2.31 0.83
C ASN A 144 -22.23 1.68 0.49
N LEU A 145 -22.51 0.53 1.11
CA LEU A 145 -23.77 -0.21 0.99
C LEU A 145 -24.63 -0.11 2.26
N ASP A 146 -24.19 0.69 3.22
CA ASP A 146 -24.91 1.00 4.45
C ASP A 146 -25.93 2.13 4.22
N GLU A 147 -26.83 2.32 5.19
CA GLU A 147 -27.80 3.43 5.22
C GLU A 147 -27.20 4.69 5.85
N SER A 148 -26.05 4.56 6.53
CA SER A 148 -25.31 5.63 7.19
C SER A 148 -24.00 5.95 6.49
N ALA A 149 -23.44 7.14 6.70
CA ALA A 149 -22.12 7.49 6.17
C ALA A 149 -21.02 6.70 6.90
N ALA A 150 -20.02 6.22 6.16
CA ALA A 150 -18.96 5.37 6.68
C ALA A 150 -17.57 6.05 6.57
N PRO A 151 -16.74 6.02 7.63
CA PRO A 151 -15.36 6.49 7.56
C PRO A 151 -14.51 5.51 6.75
N TYR A 152 -13.69 6.04 5.85
CA TYR A 152 -12.90 5.24 4.92
C TYR A 152 -11.51 5.84 4.69
N GLY A 153 -10.54 4.95 4.62
CA GLY A 153 -9.21 5.18 4.08
C GLY A 153 -8.74 3.94 3.34
N PHE A 154 -7.85 4.16 2.38
CA PHE A 154 -7.20 3.10 1.62
C PHE A 154 -5.70 3.20 1.76
N GLY A 155 -5.05 2.05 1.77
CA GLY A 155 -3.69 1.91 1.31
C GLY A 155 -3.42 0.54 0.72
N GLN A 156 -2.24 0.37 0.14
CA GLN A 156 -1.77 -0.94 -0.31
C GLN A 156 -0.28 -1.06 -0.09
N HIS A 157 0.22 -2.27 0.19
CA HIS A 157 1.56 -2.44 0.75
C HIS A 157 2.55 -3.19 -0.18
N PRO A 158 2.79 -2.73 -1.44
CA PRO A 158 3.74 -3.38 -2.34
C PRO A 158 5.18 -3.14 -1.87
N TYR A 159 6.00 -4.18 -1.91
CA TYR A 159 7.45 -4.06 -1.69
C TYR A 159 8.16 -4.07 -3.04
N VAL A 160 8.75 -2.94 -3.43
CA VAL A 160 9.49 -2.81 -4.68
C VAL A 160 11.00 -2.95 -4.45
N THR A 161 11.69 -3.50 -5.44
CA THR A 161 13.14 -3.69 -5.42
C THR A 161 13.80 -3.12 -6.66
N ALA A 162 15.03 -2.63 -6.50
CA ALA A 162 15.88 -2.23 -7.60
C ALA A 162 16.73 -3.39 -8.14
N GLY A 163 16.46 -4.63 -7.73
CA GLY A 163 17.27 -5.80 -8.09
C GLY A 163 18.57 -5.94 -7.27
N THR A 164 18.76 -5.13 -6.24
CA THR A 164 19.90 -5.25 -5.31
C THR A 164 19.63 -6.31 -4.24
N ALA A 165 20.69 -6.87 -3.64
CA ALA A 165 20.55 -7.82 -2.54
C ALA A 165 19.87 -7.19 -1.31
N VAL A 166 20.27 -5.95 -0.98
CA VAL A 166 19.62 -5.08 0.02
C VAL A 166 19.47 -3.67 -0.55
N VAL A 167 18.54 -2.88 -0.01
CA VAL A 167 18.15 -1.57 -0.56
C VAL A 167 19.16 -0.46 -0.32
N ASP A 168 20.18 -0.68 0.50
CA ASP A 168 21.14 0.34 0.94
C ASP A 168 21.82 1.07 -0.23
N GLN A 169 22.11 0.34 -1.32
CA GLN A 169 22.71 0.88 -2.52
C GLN A 169 21.70 1.38 -3.56
N SER A 170 20.41 1.06 -3.38
CA SER A 170 19.37 1.59 -4.25
C SER A 170 19.27 3.11 -4.10
N VAL A 171 18.96 3.79 -5.20
CA VAL A 171 18.80 5.24 -5.23
C VAL A 171 17.32 5.58 -5.20
N LEU A 172 16.89 6.26 -4.15
CA LEU A 172 15.50 6.60 -3.87
C LEU A 172 15.27 8.08 -4.19
N THR A 173 14.13 8.38 -4.82
CA THR A 173 13.59 9.74 -4.99
C THR A 173 12.13 9.72 -4.56
N VAL A 174 11.73 10.68 -3.73
CA VAL A 174 10.39 10.81 -3.16
C VAL A 174 9.90 12.24 -3.41
N PRO A 175 8.83 12.43 -4.21
CA PRO A 175 8.36 13.74 -4.59
C PRO A 175 7.46 14.30 -3.49
N ALA A 176 7.97 14.48 -2.27
CA ALA A 176 7.18 14.90 -1.11
C ALA A 176 7.83 16.12 -0.44
N ARG A 177 7.00 17.09 -0.02
CA ARG A 177 7.46 18.29 0.69
C ARG A 177 7.30 18.20 2.20
N THR A 178 6.49 17.26 2.68
CA THR A 178 6.19 17.07 4.11
C THR A 178 6.40 15.62 4.49
N TRP A 179 7.00 15.40 5.66
CA TRP A 179 7.04 14.10 6.33
C TRP A 179 6.27 14.17 7.64
N LEU A 180 5.71 13.03 8.06
CA LEU A 180 5.02 12.90 9.33
C LEU A 180 5.96 12.26 10.34
N ARG A 181 6.42 13.04 11.32
CA ARG A 181 7.19 12.51 12.43
C ARG A 181 6.28 11.67 13.32
N THR A 182 6.71 10.47 13.66
CA THR A 182 5.95 9.50 14.45
C THR A 182 6.54 9.29 15.85
N ASP A 183 5.69 8.89 16.80
CA ASP A 183 6.12 8.40 18.13
C ASP A 183 6.67 6.96 18.05
N GLU A 184 7.12 6.40 19.17
CA GLU A 184 7.63 5.02 19.20
C GLU A 184 6.59 3.95 18.83
N ARG A 185 5.30 4.30 18.80
CA ARG A 185 4.20 3.43 18.38
C ARG A 185 3.88 3.58 16.88
N GLY A 186 4.64 4.40 16.15
CA GLY A 186 4.44 4.66 14.73
C GLY A 186 3.23 5.55 14.43
N LEU A 187 2.78 6.36 15.40
CA LEU A 187 1.64 7.26 15.23
C LEU A 187 2.14 8.70 14.98
N PRO A 188 1.58 9.43 14.00
CA PRO A 188 1.97 10.81 13.73
C PRO A 188 1.82 11.72 14.95
N VAL A 189 2.86 12.51 15.21
CA VAL A 189 2.88 13.55 16.26
C VAL A 189 3.08 14.95 15.70
N ALA A 190 3.65 15.08 14.50
CA ALA A 190 3.82 16.35 13.81
C ALA A 190 3.92 16.14 12.29
N ALA A 191 3.47 17.13 11.52
CA ALA A 191 3.77 17.26 10.10
C ALA A 191 4.86 18.32 9.94
N GLU A 192 5.98 17.98 9.32
CA GLU A 192 7.15 18.83 9.24
C GLU A 192 7.66 18.92 7.78
N PRO A 193 8.16 20.08 7.34
CA PRO A 193 8.81 20.19 6.04
C PRO A 193 9.98 19.23 5.93
N VAL A 194 10.18 18.61 4.76
CA VAL A 194 11.34 17.75 4.54
C VAL A 194 12.64 18.55 4.43
N ALA A 195 12.56 19.82 3.97
CA ALA A 195 13.72 20.64 3.66
C ALA A 195 14.65 20.80 4.88
N GLY A 196 15.94 20.52 4.67
CA GLY A 196 16.95 20.57 5.74
C GLY A 196 16.94 19.38 6.70
N THR A 197 16.11 18.35 6.45
CA THR A 197 16.06 17.12 7.25
C THR A 197 16.64 15.94 6.47
N PRO A 198 16.98 14.81 7.14
CA PRO A 198 17.36 13.58 6.46
C PRO A 198 16.24 12.96 5.60
N TYR A 199 15.01 13.46 5.68
CA TYR A 199 13.84 13.01 4.93
C TYR A 199 13.62 13.83 3.64
N ASP A 200 14.48 14.81 3.35
CA ASP A 200 14.50 15.47 2.04
C ASP A 200 15.02 14.50 0.97
N LEU A 201 14.11 13.75 0.37
CA LEU A 201 14.37 12.75 -0.65
C LEU A 201 13.91 13.22 -2.04
N ARG A 202 13.66 14.53 -2.21
CA ARG A 202 13.16 15.11 -3.47
C ARG A 202 14.18 15.02 -4.61
N THR A 203 15.45 14.87 -4.28
CA THR A 203 16.53 14.56 -5.23
C THR A 203 17.02 13.13 -5.07
N PRO A 204 17.54 12.48 -6.13
CA PRO A 204 18.04 11.11 -6.05
C PRO A 204 19.15 10.95 -5.00
N GLN A 205 18.95 10.04 -4.05
CA GLN A 205 19.92 9.73 -3.00
C GLN A 205 19.95 8.23 -2.72
N ALA A 206 21.12 7.71 -2.34
CA ALA A 206 21.19 6.35 -1.81
C ALA A 206 20.29 6.21 -0.58
N VAL A 207 19.62 5.07 -0.44
CA VAL A 207 18.88 4.74 0.79
C VAL A 207 19.86 4.70 1.97
N GLY A 208 21.03 4.11 1.76
CA GLY A 208 22.10 4.02 2.77
C GLY A 208 21.62 3.35 4.05
N ALA A 209 22.14 3.82 5.19
CA ALA A 209 21.73 3.35 6.52
C ALA A 209 20.38 3.93 7.00
N ARG A 210 19.68 4.71 6.17
CA ARG A 210 18.42 5.34 6.54
C ARG A 210 17.39 4.25 6.85
N ARG A 211 16.73 4.42 8.00
CA ARG A 211 15.59 3.61 8.43
C ARG A 211 14.33 4.41 8.19
N LEU A 212 13.49 3.92 7.30
CA LEU A 212 12.19 4.49 7.01
C LEU A 212 11.13 3.53 7.55
N ASP A 213 10.22 4.10 8.32
CA ASP A 213 8.85 3.63 8.54
C ASP A 213 8.03 4.93 8.65
N THR A 214 8.01 5.66 7.53
CA THR A 214 7.78 7.10 7.53
C THR A 214 6.71 7.47 6.53
N PRO A 215 5.62 8.12 6.97
CA PRO A 215 4.63 8.70 6.07
C PRO A 215 5.09 10.03 5.49
N PHE A 216 4.74 10.27 4.23
CA PHE A 216 4.99 11.52 3.50
C PHE A 216 3.69 12.05 2.90
N ALA A 217 3.64 13.37 2.73
CA ALA A 217 2.50 14.13 2.19
C ALA A 217 2.98 15.29 1.31
N ASP A 218 2.04 16.10 0.82
CA ASP A 218 2.29 17.26 -0.05
C ASP A 218 3.12 16.86 -1.27
N LEU A 219 2.60 15.89 -2.01
CA LEU A 219 3.30 15.26 -3.11
C LEU A 219 3.39 16.20 -4.33
N ASP A 220 4.58 16.32 -4.92
CA ASP A 220 4.78 16.96 -6.21
C ASP A 220 4.22 16.03 -7.29
N ARG A 221 3.22 16.52 -8.04
CA ARG A 221 2.54 15.78 -9.11
C ARG A 221 2.98 16.30 -10.48
N ASP A 222 3.10 15.39 -11.45
CA ASP A 222 3.35 15.73 -12.86
C ASP A 222 2.08 16.23 -13.58
N THR A 223 2.18 16.47 -14.88
CA THR A 223 1.08 16.96 -15.72
C THR A 223 -0.07 15.96 -15.87
N ASP A 224 0.19 14.68 -15.62
CA ASP A 224 -0.83 13.62 -15.63
C ASP A 224 -1.46 13.45 -14.23
N GLY A 225 -1.10 14.33 -13.28
CA GLY A 225 -1.58 14.29 -11.90
C GLY A 225 -0.95 13.19 -11.06
N ARG A 226 0.17 12.60 -11.49
CA ARG A 226 0.83 11.50 -10.78
C ARG A 226 2.00 12.00 -9.94
N ALA A 227 2.08 11.54 -8.71
CA ALA A 227 3.32 11.62 -7.92
C ALA A 227 4.11 10.32 -8.10
N VAL A 228 5.41 10.39 -8.36
CA VAL A 228 6.23 9.21 -8.67
C VAL A 228 7.34 9.01 -7.64
N VAL A 229 7.24 7.97 -6.83
CA VAL A 229 8.35 7.48 -6.02
C VAL A 229 9.22 6.58 -6.89
N ARG A 230 10.49 6.94 -7.04
CA ARG A 230 11.44 6.22 -7.89
C ARG A 230 12.47 5.47 -7.06
N LEU A 231 12.63 4.18 -7.36
CA LEU A 231 13.68 3.33 -6.83
C LEU A 231 14.56 2.83 -7.98
N ALA A 232 15.72 3.45 -8.15
CA ALA A 232 16.69 3.12 -9.18
C ALA A 232 17.76 2.14 -8.68
N HIS A 233 18.25 1.28 -9.57
CA HIS A 233 19.46 0.51 -9.32
C HIS A 233 20.66 1.46 -9.24
N PRO A 234 21.70 1.20 -8.42
CA PRO A 234 22.87 2.06 -8.28
C PRO A 234 23.61 2.38 -9.59
N SER A 235 23.49 1.54 -10.62
CA SER A 235 24.04 1.84 -11.96
C SER A 235 23.32 2.98 -12.68
N GLY A 236 22.10 3.32 -12.27
CA GLY A 236 21.22 4.27 -12.96
C GLY A 236 20.58 3.74 -14.25
N SER A 237 20.86 2.50 -14.66
CA SER A 237 20.41 1.96 -15.96
C SER A 237 19.00 1.38 -15.96
N PHE A 238 18.50 0.96 -14.80
CA PHE A 238 17.14 0.43 -14.65
C PHE A 238 16.60 0.71 -13.24
N GLY A 239 15.29 0.53 -13.08
CA GLY A 239 14.63 0.71 -11.80
C GLY A 239 13.14 0.42 -11.84
N THR A 240 12.47 0.89 -10.78
CA THR A 240 11.04 0.74 -10.56
C THR A 240 10.46 2.05 -10.06
N ASP A 241 9.46 2.55 -10.76
CA ASP A 241 8.65 3.69 -10.34
C ASP A 241 7.34 3.18 -9.75
N VAL A 242 6.95 3.72 -8.60
CA VAL A 242 5.59 3.58 -8.05
C VAL A 242 4.93 4.93 -8.19
N TRP A 243 3.91 4.99 -9.04
CA TRP A 243 3.15 6.21 -9.27
C TRP A 243 1.84 6.20 -8.47
N LEU A 244 1.51 7.34 -7.89
CA LEU A 244 0.33 7.61 -7.08
C LEU A 244 -0.56 8.56 -7.87
N GLY A 245 -1.74 8.10 -8.29
CA GLY A 245 -2.68 8.87 -9.09
C GLY A 245 -3.84 9.41 -8.28
N GLU A 246 -5.03 9.36 -8.87
CA GLU A 246 -6.31 9.76 -8.26
C GLU A 246 -6.49 9.12 -6.88
N GLY A 247 -6.80 9.95 -5.86
CA GLY A 247 -7.11 9.51 -4.51
C GLY A 247 -5.92 9.05 -3.66
N ALA A 248 -4.68 9.05 -4.18
CA ALA A 248 -3.49 8.64 -3.42
C ALA A 248 -2.61 9.86 -3.09
N ASP A 249 -2.91 10.55 -1.99
CA ASP A 249 -2.26 11.81 -1.57
C ASP A 249 -1.17 11.65 -0.50
N TYR A 250 -1.04 10.46 0.07
CA TYR A 250 -0.03 10.11 1.06
C TYR A 250 0.76 8.90 0.58
N VAL A 251 2.03 8.81 1.00
CA VAL A 251 2.86 7.61 0.78
C VAL A 251 3.57 7.20 2.05
N GLN A 252 3.45 5.92 2.45
CA GLN A 252 4.30 5.34 3.49
C GLN A 252 5.53 4.72 2.84
N LEU A 253 6.71 5.00 3.39
CA LEU A 253 7.94 4.30 3.02
C LEU A 253 8.43 3.46 4.18
N TYR A 254 8.62 2.16 3.94
CA TYR A 254 9.17 1.24 4.93
C TYR A 254 10.34 0.43 4.36
N THR A 255 11.53 0.61 4.94
CA THR A 255 12.76 -0.07 4.49
C THR A 255 12.92 -1.49 5.04
N GLY A 256 11.94 -2.04 5.77
CA GLY A 256 11.98 -3.44 6.18
C GLY A 256 12.92 -3.73 7.36
N ASP A 257 13.32 -2.73 8.14
CA ASP A 257 14.32 -2.89 9.23
C ASP A 257 13.85 -3.82 10.36
N ALA A 258 12.56 -3.85 10.65
CA ALA A 258 11.97 -4.68 11.70
C ALA A 258 11.64 -6.11 11.23
N LEU A 259 11.88 -6.43 9.95
CA LEU A 259 11.61 -7.77 9.42
C LEU A 259 12.56 -8.83 10.03
N PRO A 260 12.20 -10.12 9.95
CA PRO A 260 13.08 -11.21 10.38
C PRO A 260 14.43 -11.20 9.64
N PRO A 261 15.51 -11.75 10.25
CA PRO A 261 16.76 -11.98 9.54
C PRO A 261 16.53 -12.72 8.22
N GLY A 262 17.23 -12.30 7.15
CA GLY A 262 17.03 -12.81 5.78
C GLY A 262 16.02 -12.00 4.95
N GLU A 263 15.03 -11.39 5.60
CA GLU A 263 13.99 -10.54 4.97
C GLU A 263 14.26 -9.04 5.13
N ARG A 264 15.14 -8.66 6.07
CA ARG A 264 15.48 -7.25 6.35
C ARG A 264 16.01 -6.56 5.12
N ARG A 265 15.44 -5.38 4.83
CA ARG A 265 15.97 -4.44 3.85
C ARG A 265 16.16 -5.02 2.44
N ARG A 266 15.45 -6.10 2.09
CA ARG A 266 15.50 -6.71 0.75
C ARG A 266 14.78 -5.88 -0.33
N ALA A 267 13.84 -5.06 0.11
CA ALA A 267 12.99 -4.21 -0.71
C ALA A 267 12.42 -3.06 0.15
N ILE A 268 11.88 -2.03 -0.50
CA ILE A 268 11.20 -0.92 0.17
C ILE A 268 9.70 -1.08 -0.08
N ALA A 269 8.91 -1.04 0.99
CA ALA A 269 7.48 -0.86 0.82
C ALA A 269 7.19 0.60 0.47
N VAL A 270 6.48 0.80 -0.63
CA VAL A 270 6.02 2.11 -1.09
C VAL A 270 4.50 2.05 -1.11
N GLU A 271 3.87 2.52 -0.04
CA GLU A 271 2.45 2.31 0.19
C GLU A 271 1.67 3.55 -0.24
N PRO A 272 0.98 3.55 -1.41
CA PRO A 272 0.03 4.60 -1.72
C PRO A 272 -1.10 4.58 -0.71
N MET A 273 -1.46 5.75 -0.18
CA MET A 273 -2.51 5.91 0.82
C MET A 273 -3.39 7.13 0.52
N THR A 274 -4.67 7.05 0.89
CA THR A 274 -5.61 8.19 0.80
C THR A 274 -5.46 9.17 1.95
N CYS A 275 -4.96 8.69 3.09
CA CYS A 275 -4.93 9.41 4.35
C CYS A 275 -3.72 8.98 5.19
N PRO A 276 -3.27 9.82 6.13
CA PRO A 276 -2.14 9.47 7.00
C PRO A 276 -2.56 8.43 8.04
N PRO A 277 -1.59 7.84 8.76
CA PRO A 277 -1.92 7.02 9.92
C PRO A 277 -2.75 7.82 10.93
N ASP A 278 -3.61 7.09 11.67
CA ASP A 278 -4.52 7.63 12.69
C ASP A 278 -5.63 8.56 12.16
N ALA A 279 -5.87 8.57 10.85
CA ALA A 279 -6.90 9.41 10.20
C ALA A 279 -8.32 9.24 10.80
N PHE A 280 -8.68 8.05 11.26
CA PHE A 280 -9.97 7.80 11.93
C PHE A 280 -10.15 8.62 13.21
N ARG A 281 -9.04 8.94 13.89
CA ARG A 281 -9.05 9.78 15.11
C ARG A 281 -8.83 11.25 14.82
N SER A 282 -7.89 11.55 13.93
CA SER A 282 -7.51 12.93 13.61
C SER A 282 -8.51 13.62 12.67
N GLY A 283 -9.26 12.85 11.89
CA GLY A 283 -10.11 13.35 10.80
C GLY A 283 -9.32 13.81 9.56
N THR A 284 -7.98 13.81 9.61
CA THR A 284 -7.14 14.29 8.52
C THR A 284 -7.30 13.43 7.28
N ALA A 285 -7.78 14.04 6.18
CA ALA A 285 -8.00 13.38 4.90
C ALA A 285 -8.85 12.09 4.98
N LEU A 286 -9.65 11.93 6.04
CA LEU A 286 -10.54 10.79 6.20
C LEU A 286 -11.71 10.95 5.22
N VAL A 287 -11.94 9.94 4.39
CA VAL A 287 -13.07 9.94 3.46
C VAL A 287 -14.34 9.60 4.24
N SER A 288 -15.38 10.42 4.06
CA SER A 288 -16.74 10.12 4.51
C SER A 288 -17.55 9.61 3.33
N LEU A 289 -17.76 8.30 3.24
CA LEU A 289 -18.57 7.71 2.18
C LEU A 289 -20.05 7.78 2.55
N SER A 290 -20.83 8.64 1.90
CA SER A 290 -22.29 8.68 2.03
C SER A 290 -22.95 7.40 1.52
N PRO A 291 -24.20 7.08 1.90
CA PRO A 291 -24.91 5.92 1.37
C PRO A 291 -24.90 5.84 -0.15
N GLY A 292 -24.43 4.73 -0.71
CA GLY A 292 -24.30 4.51 -2.15
C GLY A 292 -23.12 5.22 -2.83
N GLU A 293 -22.43 6.12 -2.13
CA GLU A 293 -21.25 6.85 -2.63
C GLU A 293 -20.10 5.88 -2.92
N ARG A 294 -19.26 6.28 -3.88
CA ARG A 294 -18.06 5.54 -4.27
C ARG A 294 -16.83 6.42 -4.15
N HIS A 295 -15.74 5.84 -3.66
CA HIS A 295 -14.42 6.45 -3.70
C HIS A 295 -13.48 5.53 -4.47
N THR A 296 -12.72 6.11 -5.41
CA THR A 296 -11.78 5.37 -6.26
C THR A 296 -10.37 5.87 -6.03
N VAL A 297 -9.43 4.93 -5.93
CA VAL A 297 -8.00 5.18 -5.88
C VAL A 297 -7.33 4.51 -7.07
N ARG A 298 -6.40 5.22 -7.72
CA ARG A 298 -5.56 4.68 -8.79
C ARG A 298 -4.08 4.87 -8.47
N TRP A 299 -3.31 3.81 -8.62
CA TRP A 299 -1.86 3.82 -8.47
C TRP A 299 -1.26 2.71 -9.34
N GLY A 300 0.06 2.69 -9.52
CA GLY A 300 0.67 1.60 -10.27
C GLY A 300 2.19 1.54 -10.16
N ILE A 301 2.75 0.57 -10.87
CA ILE A 301 4.17 0.25 -10.89
C ILE A 301 4.65 0.21 -12.33
N THR A 302 5.62 1.05 -12.65
CA THR A 302 6.26 1.11 -13.97
C THR A 302 7.73 0.71 -13.83
N PRO A 303 8.12 -0.49 -14.27
CA PRO A 303 9.53 -0.83 -14.44
C PRO A 303 10.08 -0.05 -15.64
N TRP A 304 11.32 0.41 -15.53
CA TRP A 304 12.02 1.11 -16.61
C TRP A 304 13.47 0.64 -16.71
N GLY A 305 14.11 0.95 -17.84
CA GLY A 305 15.40 0.38 -18.22
C GLY A 305 15.29 -1.09 -18.62
N GLU A 306 16.44 -1.67 -18.98
CA GLU A 306 16.53 -3.05 -19.48
C GLU A 306 16.14 -4.12 -18.45
#